data_AF-A0A7X8G1D6-F1
#
_entry.id   AF-A0A7X8G1D6-F1
#
_cell.length_a   1.000
_cell.length_b   1.000
_cell.length_c   1.000
_cell.angle_alpha   90.00
_cell.angle_beta   90.00
_cell.angle_gamma   90.00
#
_symmetry.space_group_name_H-M   'P 1'
#
loop_
_entity.id
_entity.type
_entity.pdbx_description
1 polymer ?
#
loop_
_entity_poly.entity_id
_entity_poly.type
_entity_poly.pdbx_seq_one_letter_code
_entity_poly.pdbx_strand_id
1 'polypeptide(L)'
;MERRSILEKLGLIEKIENEDYEESVKEADQIKPIETEKPQLENQEIESETKEKPITEVQPAKTVETSADPIAAVNKKRLLKIEEIYKNYNVNSEGIQSLSIVESFQKALPDYLPTDVKRESILNIIASSNVQVESLIKDGNDKLNCLRDFSQSFTNESNEIILNFENEISELNKKINNFKKAIDNMKSLQTEQDFIVKYEMEKINNILAFINPQEK
;
A
#
# COMPACT_ATOMS: atom_id res chain seq x y z
N MET A 1 -8.42 -46.65 -38.67
CA MET A 1 -9.85 -46.32 -38.46
C MET A 1 -9.88 -45.11 -37.53
N GLU A 2 -10.09 -43.92 -38.08
CA GLU A 2 -10.10 -42.67 -37.32
C GLU A 2 -11.34 -42.59 -36.42
N ARG A 3 -11.17 -42.23 -35.15
CA ARG A 3 -12.27 -42.08 -34.20
C ARG A 3 -12.88 -40.68 -34.34
N ARG A 4 -14.07 -40.59 -34.94
CA ARG A 4 -14.87 -39.35 -34.95
C ARG A 4 -15.47 -39.08 -33.57
N SER A 5 -15.47 -37.81 -33.15
CA SER A 5 -16.10 -37.36 -31.91
C SER A 5 -17.62 -37.55 -31.97
N ILE A 6 -18.27 -37.77 -30.82
CA ILE A 6 -19.73 -37.99 -30.75
C ILE A 6 -20.49 -36.80 -31.35
N LEU A 7 -19.98 -35.59 -31.17
CA LEU A 7 -20.59 -34.37 -31.67
C LEU A 7 -20.52 -34.25 -33.22
N GLU A 8 -19.45 -34.76 -33.83
CA GLU A 8 -19.34 -34.88 -35.30
C GLU A 8 -20.32 -35.91 -35.85
N LYS A 9 -20.54 -37.02 -35.12
CA LYS A 9 -21.51 -38.06 -35.51
C LYS A 9 -22.95 -37.57 -35.43
N LEU A 10 -23.23 -36.60 -34.55
CA LEU A 10 -24.54 -35.99 -34.36
C LEU A 10 -24.76 -34.75 -35.25
N GLY A 11 -23.79 -34.38 -36.11
CA GLY A 11 -23.92 -33.25 -37.03
C GLY A 11 -23.95 -31.88 -36.34
N LEU A 12 -23.50 -31.80 -35.09
CA LEU A 12 -23.52 -30.56 -34.30
C LEU A 12 -22.29 -29.69 -34.55
N ILE A 13 -21.22 -30.28 -35.08
CA ILE A 13 -19.97 -29.59 -35.46
C ILE A 13 -19.31 -30.33 -36.61
N GLU A 14 -18.76 -29.56 -37.54
CA GLU A 14 -17.95 -30.05 -38.65
C GLU A 14 -16.46 -29.91 -38.34
N LYS A 15 -15.65 -30.83 -38.88
CA LYS A 15 -14.19 -30.82 -38.73
C LYS A 15 -13.61 -29.78 -39.68
N ILE A 16 -13.07 -28.69 -39.13
CA ILE A 16 -12.37 -27.67 -39.92
C ILE A 16 -10.95 -28.18 -40.15
N GLU A 17 -10.59 -28.40 -41.42
CA GLU A 17 -9.20 -28.59 -41.84
C GLU A 17 -8.57 -27.20 -41.94
N ASN A 18 -7.52 -26.97 -41.14
CA ASN A 18 -6.81 -25.69 -41.14
C ASN A 18 -5.95 -25.58 -42.41
N GLU A 19 -6.36 -24.74 -43.34
CA GLU A 19 -5.50 -24.19 -44.39
C GLU A 19 -5.13 -22.74 -44.04
N ASP A 20 -3.83 -22.48 -44.05
CA ASP A 20 -3.19 -21.19 -43.79
C ASP A 20 -3.57 -20.14 -44.84
N TYR A 21 -3.92 -18.91 -44.42
CA TYR A 21 -3.52 -17.64 -45.08
C TYR A 21 -3.74 -16.43 -44.15
N GLU A 22 -2.73 -15.57 -44.12
CA GLU A 22 -2.52 -14.37 -43.29
C GLU A 22 -3.31 -13.13 -43.76
N GLU A 23 -3.73 -12.23 -42.83
CA GLU A 23 -3.05 -10.93 -42.60
C GLU A 23 -3.77 -10.00 -41.58
N SER A 24 -2.99 -9.56 -40.57
CA SER A 24 -3.00 -8.23 -39.91
C SER A 24 -4.15 -7.90 -38.92
N VAL A 25 -3.98 -7.34 -37.69
CA VAL A 25 -3.13 -6.23 -37.22
C VAL A 25 -3.06 -6.21 -35.66
N LYS A 26 -1.83 -6.05 -35.11
CA LYS A 26 -1.37 -5.43 -33.82
C LYS A 26 -1.85 -5.94 -32.44
N GLU A 27 -0.93 -6.48 -31.64
CA GLU A 27 -0.14 -5.74 -30.62
C GLU A 27 1.00 -6.62 -30.03
N ALA A 28 2.15 -5.97 -29.82
CA ALA A 28 3.41 -6.45 -29.23
C ALA A 28 3.26 -6.71 -27.72
N ASP A 29 4.10 -7.42 -26.96
CA ASP A 29 5.36 -8.16 -27.05
C ASP A 29 5.31 -9.17 -25.87
N GLN A 30 5.60 -10.46 -26.03
CA GLN A 30 6.85 -11.15 -25.64
C GLN A 30 7.36 -10.82 -24.21
N ILE A 31 7.76 -11.74 -23.31
CA ILE A 31 8.79 -12.79 -23.44
C ILE A 31 8.61 -13.86 -22.31
N LYS A 32 9.09 -15.06 -22.66
CA LYS A 32 9.20 -16.41 -22.07
C LYS A 32 9.88 -16.62 -20.68
N PRO A 33 9.83 -17.87 -20.14
CA PRO A 33 10.06 -18.25 -18.74
C PRO A 33 11.49 -18.74 -18.43
N ILE A 34 11.82 -18.87 -17.13
CA ILE A 34 13.08 -19.46 -16.62
C ILE A 34 12.77 -20.54 -15.58
N GLU A 35 13.38 -21.70 -15.76
CA GLU A 35 13.39 -22.90 -14.90
C GLU A 35 14.50 -22.87 -13.83
N THR A 36 14.37 -23.80 -12.86
CA THR A 36 15.41 -24.38 -11.94
C THR A 36 15.94 -23.46 -10.83
N GLU A 37 16.14 -23.86 -9.55
CA GLU A 37 16.75 -25.08 -8.98
C GLU A 37 16.25 -25.39 -7.54
N LYS A 38 16.34 -26.67 -7.14
CA LYS A 38 16.29 -27.17 -5.74
C LYS A 38 17.61 -26.86 -5.01
N PRO A 39 17.62 -26.84 -3.66
CA PRO A 39 18.41 -27.87 -2.97
C PRO A 39 17.77 -28.43 -1.68
N GLN A 40 18.16 -29.67 -1.37
CA GLN A 40 17.93 -30.41 -0.13
C GLN A 40 19.18 -30.35 0.78
N LEU A 41 18.93 -30.30 2.09
CA LEU A 41 19.60 -30.97 3.24
C LEU A 41 21.13 -30.85 3.43
N GLU A 42 21.54 -30.36 4.62
CA GLU A 42 22.59 -31.03 5.42
C GLU A 42 22.40 -30.76 6.93
N ASN A 43 22.47 -31.84 7.73
CA ASN A 43 22.38 -31.89 9.19
C ASN A 43 23.76 -31.72 9.83
N GLN A 44 23.86 -31.07 11.01
CA GLN A 44 24.82 -31.42 12.07
C GLN A 44 24.22 -31.19 13.48
N GLU A 45 23.93 -32.32 14.15
CA GLU A 45 24.11 -32.73 15.58
C GLU A 45 24.79 -31.75 16.58
N ILE A 46 24.57 -31.70 17.92
CA ILE A 46 23.97 -32.57 18.96
C ILE A 46 23.83 -31.77 20.30
N GLU A 47 22.82 -32.12 21.12
CA GLU A 47 22.62 -32.04 22.61
C GLU A 47 22.89 -30.73 23.40
N SER A 48 22.05 -30.31 24.36
CA SER A 48 21.78 -31.02 25.62
C SER A 48 20.61 -30.40 26.44
N GLU A 49 19.99 -31.26 27.25
CA GLU A 49 19.32 -31.03 28.54
C GLU A 49 17.86 -30.52 28.63
N THR A 50 17.01 -31.53 28.89
CA THR A 50 15.72 -31.57 29.57
C THR A 50 15.59 -30.64 30.78
N LYS A 51 14.47 -29.90 30.87
CA LYS A 51 13.76 -29.61 32.13
C LYS A 51 12.29 -29.25 31.86
N GLU A 52 11.40 -29.91 32.58
CA GLU A 52 9.95 -29.85 32.47
C GLU A 52 9.36 -28.52 33.00
N LYS A 53 8.37 -27.99 32.24
CA LYS A 53 7.11 -27.29 32.60
C LYS A 53 7.12 -26.28 33.78
N PRO A 54 6.52 -25.08 33.60
CA PRO A 54 5.05 -25.04 33.66
C PRO A 54 4.37 -24.17 32.60
N ILE A 55 3.13 -24.55 32.35
CA ILE A 55 2.13 -23.86 31.55
C ILE A 55 1.89 -22.49 32.20
N THR A 56 2.10 -21.40 31.47
CA THR A 56 1.70 -20.06 31.91
C THR A 56 1.10 -19.31 30.73
N GLU A 57 -0.22 -19.16 30.83
CA GLU A 57 -1.07 -18.12 30.25
C GLU A 57 -0.75 -17.66 28.83
N VAL A 58 -1.52 -18.24 27.89
CA VAL A 58 -1.91 -17.56 26.66
C VAL A 58 -2.53 -16.23 27.05
N GLN A 59 -1.74 -15.16 26.99
CA GLN A 59 -2.29 -13.81 27.06
C GLN A 59 -3.29 -13.68 25.92
N PRO A 60 -4.54 -13.28 26.20
CA PRO A 60 -5.53 -13.09 25.16
C PRO A 60 -4.97 -12.06 24.19
N ALA A 61 -5.06 -12.39 22.90
CA ALA A 61 -4.83 -11.45 21.82
C ALA A 61 -5.49 -10.14 22.23
N LYS A 62 -4.68 -9.09 22.38
CA LYS A 62 -5.17 -7.72 22.46
C LYS A 62 -6.07 -7.56 21.25
N THR A 63 -7.36 -7.61 21.49
CA THR A 63 -8.37 -7.09 20.59
C THR A 63 -7.94 -5.66 20.33
N VAL A 64 -7.36 -5.44 19.15
CA VAL A 64 -7.16 -4.11 18.62
C VAL A 64 -8.54 -3.60 18.28
N GLU A 65 -9.24 -3.13 19.31
CA GLU A 65 -10.29 -2.14 19.16
C GLU A 65 -9.62 -0.89 18.62
N THR A 66 -9.67 -0.72 17.30
CA THR A 66 -9.73 0.61 16.71
C THR A 66 -10.56 0.51 15.45
N SER A 67 -11.87 0.47 15.61
CA SER A 67 -12.77 1.09 14.63
C SER A 67 -12.65 2.62 14.75
N ALA A 68 -11.43 3.13 14.75
CA ALA A 68 -11.18 4.55 14.62
C ALA A 68 -11.38 4.84 13.14
N ASP A 69 -12.41 5.62 12.83
CA ASP A 69 -12.61 6.14 11.48
C ASP A 69 -11.27 6.66 10.93
N PRO A 70 -10.73 6.08 9.83
CA PRO A 70 -9.43 6.45 9.28
C PRO A 70 -9.38 7.95 8.94
N ILE A 71 -10.53 8.53 8.59
CA ILE A 71 -10.68 9.95 8.31
C ILE A 71 -10.50 10.77 9.60
N ALA A 72 -11.08 10.32 10.71
CA ALA A 72 -10.91 10.95 12.02
C ALA A 72 -9.47 10.83 12.55
N ALA A 73 -8.75 9.76 12.24
CA ALA A 73 -7.36 9.58 12.63
C ALA A 73 -6.43 10.60 11.94
N VAL A 74 -6.63 10.84 10.65
CA VAL A 74 -5.86 11.85 9.88
C VAL A 74 -6.27 13.27 10.26
N ASN A 75 -7.57 13.55 10.43
CA ASN A 75 -8.06 14.90 10.75
C ASN A 75 -7.61 15.42 12.13
N LYS A 76 -7.19 14.53 13.04
CA LYS A 76 -6.57 14.93 14.31
C LYS A 76 -5.16 15.51 14.13
N LYS A 77 -4.48 15.19 13.03
CA LYS A 77 -3.15 15.74 12.72
C LYS A 77 -3.31 17.12 12.11
N ARG A 78 -2.74 18.12 12.77
CA ARG A 78 -2.74 19.52 12.32
C ARG A 78 -1.37 19.88 11.78
N LEU A 79 -1.36 20.65 10.70
CA LEU A 79 -0.15 21.30 10.21
C LEU A 79 0.35 22.32 11.26
N LEU A 80 1.58 22.16 11.71
CA LEU A 80 2.21 23.08 12.65
C LEU A 80 2.91 24.21 11.90
N LYS A 81 2.88 25.41 12.48
CA LYS A 81 3.70 26.53 12.01
C LYS A 81 5.14 26.37 12.52
N ILE A 82 6.10 27.02 11.86
CA ILE A 82 7.53 26.94 12.22
C ILE A 82 7.77 27.39 13.67
N GLU A 83 7.06 28.42 14.13
CA GLU A 83 7.19 28.93 15.50
C GLU A 83 6.71 27.90 16.54
N GLU A 84 5.67 27.13 16.20
CA GLU A 84 5.15 26.06 17.05
C GLU A 84 6.12 24.88 17.09
N ILE A 85 6.78 24.57 15.97
CA ILE A 85 7.84 23.57 15.91
C ILE A 85 8.99 23.98 16.82
N TYR A 86 9.51 25.21 16.70
CA TYR A 86 10.57 25.69 17.58
C TYR A 86 10.17 25.65 19.06
N LYS A 87 8.93 26.03 19.39
CA LYS A 87 8.40 25.95 20.76
C LYS A 87 8.37 24.51 21.28
N ASN A 88 7.95 23.54 20.47
CA ASN A 88 7.89 22.13 20.85
C ASN A 88 9.27 21.54 21.14
N TYR A 89 10.30 22.04 20.47
CA TYR A 89 11.71 21.62 20.65
C TYR A 89 12.49 22.54 21.60
N ASN A 90 11.81 23.49 22.26
CA ASN A 90 12.41 24.46 23.18
C ASN A 90 13.57 25.27 22.56
N VAL A 91 13.45 25.60 21.28
CA VAL A 91 14.40 26.43 20.53
C VAL A 91 13.92 27.89 20.52
N ASN A 92 14.81 28.83 20.86
CA ASN A 92 14.47 30.24 20.86
C ASN A 92 14.29 30.76 19.42
N SER A 93 13.10 31.26 19.11
CA SER A 93 12.77 31.77 17.77
C SER A 93 13.10 33.26 17.59
N GLU A 94 13.13 34.04 18.67
CA GLU A 94 13.11 35.51 18.63
C GLU A 94 14.25 36.15 19.44
N GLY A 95 14.57 37.39 19.09
CA GLY A 95 15.52 38.24 19.82
C GLY A 95 16.81 38.55 19.06
N ILE A 96 17.62 39.44 19.65
CA ILE A 96 18.89 39.93 19.07
C ILE A 96 19.94 38.82 19.01
N GLN A 97 19.80 37.75 19.81
CA GLN A 97 20.66 36.57 19.78
C GLN A 97 20.18 35.46 18.84
N SER A 98 19.05 35.66 18.15
CA SER A 98 18.52 34.72 17.15
C SER A 98 19.21 34.94 15.81
N LEU A 99 19.51 33.86 15.08
CA LEU A 99 20.06 33.89 13.73
C LEU A 99 19.24 34.79 12.78
N SER A 100 17.94 34.94 13.01
CA SER A 100 17.05 35.81 12.22
C SER A 100 17.48 37.28 12.21
N ILE A 101 18.29 37.73 13.18
CA ILE A 101 18.85 39.09 13.17
C ILE A 101 19.83 39.29 12.02
N VAL A 102 20.58 38.24 11.64
CA VAL A 102 21.56 38.29 10.56
C VAL A 102 20.87 38.53 9.23
N GLU A 103 19.72 37.89 9.01
CA GLU A 103 18.87 38.15 7.85
C GLU A 103 18.36 39.60 7.83
N SER A 104 17.98 40.13 8.99
CA SER A 104 17.53 41.52 9.12
C SER A 104 18.65 42.51 8.76
N PHE A 105 19.88 42.26 9.22
CA PHE A 105 21.05 43.06 8.84
C PHE A 105 21.37 42.93 7.36
N GLN A 106 21.29 41.73 6.79
CA GLN A 106 21.53 41.51 5.37
C GLN A 106 20.54 42.29 4.50
N LYS A 107 19.26 42.33 4.87
CA LYS A 107 18.21 43.10 4.17
C LYS A 107 18.36 44.62 4.33
N ALA A 108 19.00 45.07 5.40
CA ALA A 108 19.25 46.50 5.62
C ALA A 108 20.42 47.03 4.78
N LEU A 109 21.26 46.16 4.21
CA LEU A 109 22.38 46.56 3.36
C LEU A 109 21.94 46.70 1.89
N PRO A 110 22.46 47.71 1.15
CA PRO A 110 22.14 47.87 -0.26
C PRO A 110 22.53 46.66 -1.13
N ASP A 111 21.66 46.31 -2.08
CA ASP A 111 21.84 45.10 -2.91
C ASP A 111 23.08 45.14 -3.81
N TYR A 112 23.51 46.33 -4.24
CA TYR A 112 24.66 46.53 -5.12
C TYR A 112 26.03 46.37 -4.44
N LEU A 113 26.09 46.18 -3.12
CA LEU A 113 27.36 45.97 -2.41
C LEU A 113 27.98 44.61 -2.76
N PRO A 114 29.30 44.53 -2.98
CA PRO A 114 30.00 43.26 -3.11
C PRO A 114 29.80 42.35 -1.88
N THR A 115 29.73 41.04 -2.09
CA THR A 115 29.46 40.04 -1.04
C THR A 115 30.42 40.13 0.13
N ASP A 116 31.71 40.36 -0.14
CA ASP A 116 32.74 40.44 0.91
C ASP A 116 32.52 41.68 1.79
N VAL A 117 32.19 42.82 1.17
CA VAL A 117 31.86 44.07 1.89
C VAL A 117 30.58 43.90 2.70
N LYS A 118 29.55 43.22 2.16
CA LYS A 118 28.33 42.89 2.92
C LYS A 118 28.65 42.02 4.14
N ARG A 119 29.46 40.98 3.96
CA ARG A 119 29.85 40.07 5.03
C ARG A 119 30.59 40.80 6.15
N GLU A 120 31.61 41.59 5.80
CA GLU A 120 32.38 42.37 6.78
C GLU A 120 31.50 43.38 7.51
N SER A 121 30.62 44.08 6.78
CA SER A 121 29.66 45.02 7.36
C SER A 121 28.73 44.34 8.38
N ILE A 122 28.18 43.16 8.05
CA ILE A 122 27.33 42.38 8.97
C ILE A 122 28.13 41.95 10.21
N LEU A 123 29.36 41.47 10.06
CA LEU A 123 30.21 41.08 11.19
C LEU A 123 30.50 42.27 12.12
N ASN A 124 30.78 43.44 11.55
CA ASN A 124 31.00 44.68 12.32
C ASN A 124 29.75 45.14 13.07
N ILE A 125 28.56 44.98 12.46
CA ILE A 125 27.27 45.27 13.11
C ILE A 125 27.03 44.29 14.27
N ILE A 126 27.28 43.00 14.07
CA ILE A 126 27.15 41.96 15.11
C ILE A 126 28.08 42.25 16.29
N ALA A 127 29.36 42.56 16.01
CA ALA A 127 30.34 42.90 17.02
C ALA A 127 29.93 44.14 17.83
N SER A 128 29.46 45.18 17.16
CA SER A 128 28.95 46.41 17.79
C SER A 128 27.67 46.19 18.61
N SER A 129 26.87 45.17 18.25
CA SER A 129 25.60 44.84 18.92
C SER A 129 25.78 43.96 20.17
N ASN A 130 27.02 43.68 20.58
CA ASN A 130 27.36 42.80 21.69
C ASN A 130 26.78 41.37 21.55
N VAL A 131 26.67 40.88 20.31
CA VAL A 131 26.24 39.51 19.98
C VAL A 131 27.44 38.69 19.56
N GLN A 132 27.54 37.46 20.07
CA GLN A 132 28.63 36.55 19.71
C GLN A 132 28.27 35.76 18.44
N VAL A 133 29.17 35.76 17.45
CA VAL A 133 28.97 35.03 16.18
C VAL A 133 28.78 33.54 16.45
N GLU A 134 29.53 32.97 17.40
CA GLU A 134 29.43 31.57 17.81
C GLU A 134 28.04 31.23 18.35
N SER A 135 27.41 32.15 19.08
CA SER A 135 26.05 31.95 19.61
C SER A 135 25.00 31.92 18.49
N LEU A 136 25.17 32.74 17.45
CA LEU A 136 24.30 32.76 16.27
C LEU A 136 24.47 31.50 15.42
N ILE A 137 25.72 31.03 15.25
CA ILE A 137 26.00 29.77 14.55
C ILE A 137 25.36 28.60 15.30
N LYS A 138 25.48 28.58 16.64
CA LYS A 138 24.85 27.56 17.48
C LYS A 138 23.33 27.59 17.33
N ASP A 139 22.70 28.75 17.47
CA ASP A 139 21.25 28.93 17.28
C ASP A 139 20.80 28.44 15.89
N GLY A 140 21.56 28.76 14.85
CA GLY A 140 21.32 28.27 13.49
C GLY A 140 21.35 26.75 13.38
N ASN A 141 22.37 26.12 13.96
CA ASN A 141 22.50 24.66 13.97
C ASN A 141 21.38 23.99 14.79
N ASP A 142 21.04 24.56 15.95
CA ASP A 142 19.97 24.06 16.81
C ASP A 142 18.61 24.11 16.07
N LYS A 143 18.32 25.22 15.37
CA LYS A 143 17.14 25.35 14.51
C LYS A 143 17.13 24.34 13.36
N LEU A 144 18.24 24.18 12.65
CA LEU A 144 18.35 23.22 11.56
C LEU A 144 18.15 21.78 12.02
N ASN A 145 18.71 21.41 13.17
CA ASN A 145 18.54 20.09 13.75
C ASN A 145 17.09 19.87 14.17
N CYS A 146 16.48 20.82 14.87
CA CYS A 146 15.07 20.79 15.24
C CYS A 146 14.15 20.58 14.01
N LEU A 147 14.35 21.34 12.93
CA LEU A 147 13.54 21.19 11.71
C LEU A 147 13.75 19.82 11.05
N ARG A 148 14.99 19.31 11.03
CA ARG A 148 15.31 17.99 10.48
C ARG A 148 14.65 16.88 11.29
N ASP A 149 14.77 16.94 12.62
CA ASP A 149 14.21 15.95 13.53
C ASP A 149 12.69 15.93 13.45
N PHE A 150 12.06 17.12 13.42
CA PHE A 150 10.63 17.23 13.21
C PHE A 150 10.19 16.64 11.87
N SER A 151 10.88 16.98 10.77
CA SER A 151 10.57 16.47 9.44
C SER A 151 10.69 14.94 9.38
N GLN A 152 11.74 14.38 9.95
CA GLN A 152 11.95 12.94 10.00
C GLN A 152 10.87 12.24 10.83
N SER A 153 10.60 12.76 12.03
CA SER A 153 9.59 12.21 12.94
C SER A 153 8.19 12.23 12.31
N PHE A 154 7.80 13.37 11.74
CA PHE A 154 6.51 13.52 11.07
C PHE A 154 6.37 12.58 9.85
N THR A 155 7.45 12.43 9.07
CA THR A 155 7.47 11.51 7.92
C THR A 155 7.33 10.06 8.37
N ASN A 156 8.07 9.65 9.40
CA ASN A 156 7.99 8.29 9.94
C ASN A 156 6.59 7.97 10.46
N GLU A 157 6.03 8.85 11.29
CA GLU A 157 4.68 8.68 11.83
C GLU A 157 3.62 8.64 10.72
N SER A 158 3.75 9.51 9.71
CA SER A 158 2.84 9.50 8.55
C SER A 158 2.93 8.20 7.77
N ASN A 159 4.15 7.70 7.52
CA ASN A 159 4.36 6.45 6.80
C ASN A 159 3.80 5.25 7.57
N GLU A 160 3.95 5.19 8.89
CA GLU A 160 3.34 4.14 9.71
C GLU A 160 1.81 4.14 9.60
N ILE A 161 1.19 5.32 9.66
CA ILE A 161 -0.27 5.45 9.51
C ILE A 161 -0.71 5.02 8.11
N ILE A 162 0.00 5.46 7.06
CA ILE A 162 -0.28 5.08 5.67
C ILE A 162 -0.18 3.56 5.51
N LEU A 163 0.91 2.94 5.97
CA LEU A 163 1.12 1.49 5.87
C LEU A 163 0.01 0.71 6.58
N ASN A 164 -0.43 1.17 7.75
CA ASN A 164 -1.54 0.53 8.47
C ASN A 164 -2.83 0.55 7.64
N PHE A 165 -3.16 1.69 7.01
CA PHE A 165 -4.33 1.79 6.14
C PHE A 165 -4.19 0.96 4.86
N GLU A 166 -3.01 0.95 4.23
CA GLU A 166 -2.74 0.11 3.05
C GLU A 166 -2.91 -1.39 3.35
N ASN A 167 -2.43 -1.82 4.53
CA ASN A 167 -2.62 -3.20 4.99
C ASN A 167 -4.10 -3.53 5.22
N GLU A 168 -4.86 -2.63 5.85
CA GLU A 168 -6.30 -2.82 6.06
C GLU A 168 -7.07 -2.88 4.73
N ILE A 169 -6.74 -2.00 3.77
CA ILE A 169 -7.28 -2.02 2.41
C ILE A 169 -6.98 -3.37 1.73
N SER A 170 -5.76 -3.88 1.87
CA SER A 170 -5.35 -5.17 1.29
C SER A 170 -6.20 -6.33 1.85
N GLU A 171 -6.39 -6.38 3.17
CA GLU A 171 -7.20 -7.41 3.83
C GLU A 171 -8.68 -7.33 3.43
N LEU A 172 -9.25 -6.12 3.37
CA LEU A 172 -10.61 -5.91 2.89
C LEU A 172 -10.78 -6.33 1.43
N ASN A 173 -9.82 -6.02 0.57
CA ASN A 173 -9.84 -6.44 -0.83
C ASN A 173 -9.75 -7.97 -0.99
N LYS A 174 -8.94 -8.65 -0.16
CA LYS A 174 -8.93 -10.12 -0.13
C LYS A 174 -10.30 -10.68 0.24
N LYS A 175 -10.96 -10.13 1.27
CA LYS A 175 -12.33 -10.52 1.65
C LYS A 175 -13.33 -10.29 0.51
N ILE A 176 -13.28 -9.12 -0.13
CA ILE A 176 -14.14 -8.80 -1.30
C ILE A 176 -13.93 -9.82 -2.41
N ASN A 177 -12.68 -10.16 -2.73
CA ASN A 177 -12.38 -11.14 -3.78
C ASN A 177 -12.86 -12.55 -3.43
N ASN A 178 -12.75 -12.96 -2.16
CA ASN A 178 -13.30 -14.24 -1.72
C ASN A 178 -14.82 -14.30 -1.86
N PHE A 179 -15.53 -13.23 -1.49
CA PHE A 179 -16.98 -13.15 -1.68
C PHE A 179 -17.38 -13.14 -3.16
N LYS A 180 -16.65 -12.42 -4.02
CA LYS A 180 -16.87 -12.46 -5.47
C LYS A 180 -16.76 -13.88 -6.02
N LYS A 181 -15.70 -14.61 -5.67
CA LYS A 181 -15.53 -16.02 -6.05
C LYS A 181 -16.67 -16.91 -5.55
N ALA A 182 -17.11 -16.72 -4.30
CA ALA A 182 -18.24 -17.49 -3.75
C ALA A 182 -19.56 -17.21 -4.51
N ILE A 183 -19.81 -15.95 -4.88
CA ILE A 183 -20.97 -15.57 -5.69
C ILE A 183 -20.92 -16.23 -7.06
N ASP A 184 -19.76 -16.19 -7.73
CA ASP A 184 -19.61 -16.78 -9.06
C ASP A 184 -19.80 -18.31 -9.03
N ASN A 185 -19.23 -18.99 -8.02
CA ASN A 185 -19.45 -20.41 -7.81
C ASN A 185 -20.93 -20.74 -7.59
N MET A 186 -21.63 -19.93 -6.78
CA MET A 186 -23.06 -20.14 -6.52
C MET A 186 -23.90 -19.92 -7.78
N LYS A 187 -23.58 -18.90 -8.60
CA LYS A 187 -24.26 -18.69 -9.88
C LYS A 187 -24.07 -19.85 -10.85
N SER A 188 -22.87 -20.42 -10.90
CA SER A 188 -22.59 -21.60 -11.72
C SER A 188 -23.42 -22.80 -11.25
N LEU A 189 -23.42 -23.07 -9.94
CA LEU A 189 -24.19 -24.17 -9.35
C LEU A 189 -25.70 -23.99 -9.57
N GLN A 190 -26.22 -22.77 -9.40
CA GLN A 190 -27.61 -22.44 -9.67
C GLN A 190 -27.98 -22.74 -11.13
N THR A 191 -27.11 -22.37 -12.06
CA THR A 191 -27.31 -22.58 -13.50
C THR A 191 -27.36 -24.07 -13.84
N GLU A 192 -26.41 -24.85 -13.31
CA GLU A 192 -26.36 -26.31 -13.50
C GLU A 192 -27.62 -26.98 -12.93
N GLN A 193 -28.01 -26.61 -11.71
CA GLN A 193 -29.20 -27.15 -11.06
C GLN A 193 -30.48 -26.81 -11.85
N ASP A 194 -30.59 -25.58 -12.36
CA ASP A 194 -31.71 -25.15 -13.19
C ASP A 194 -31.82 -25.98 -14.48
N PHE A 195 -30.70 -26.30 -15.14
CA PHE A 195 -30.70 -27.19 -16.30
C PHE A 195 -31.18 -28.60 -15.97
N ILE A 196 -30.69 -29.20 -14.87
CA ILE A 196 -31.08 -30.55 -14.44
C ILE A 196 -32.59 -30.59 -14.15
N VAL A 197 -33.09 -29.59 -13.44
CA VAL A 197 -34.49 -29.49 -13.04
C VAL A 197 -35.39 -29.25 -14.26
N LYS A 198 -35.00 -28.38 -15.19
CA LYS A 198 -35.73 -28.16 -16.45
C LYS A 198 -35.81 -29.43 -17.29
N TYR A 199 -34.71 -30.16 -17.43
CA TYR A 199 -34.69 -31.42 -18.17
C TYR A 199 -35.67 -32.45 -17.58
N GLU A 200 -35.68 -32.63 -16.25
CA GLU A 200 -36.61 -33.56 -15.62
C GLU A 200 -38.07 -33.07 -15.73
N MET A 201 -38.32 -31.75 -15.63
CA MET A 201 -39.63 -31.17 -15.88
C MET A 201 -40.13 -31.46 -17.30
N GLU A 202 -39.30 -31.25 -18.32
CA GLU A 202 -39.66 -31.56 -19.71
C GLU A 202 -39.95 -33.04 -19.92
N LYS A 203 -39.12 -33.92 -19.34
CA LYS A 203 -39.31 -35.36 -19.39
C LYS A 203 -40.64 -35.78 -18.73
N ILE A 204 -40.95 -35.26 -17.54
CA ILE A 204 -42.23 -35.51 -16.86
C ILE A 204 -43.39 -34.99 -17.71
N ASN A 205 -43.30 -33.77 -18.24
CA ASN A 205 -44.33 -33.19 -19.10
C ASN A 205 -44.58 -34.05 -20.35
N ASN A 206 -43.52 -34.58 -20.97
CA ASN A 206 -43.64 -35.50 -22.11
C ASN A 206 -44.32 -36.82 -21.73
N ILE A 207 -44.01 -37.39 -20.56
CA ILE A 207 -44.67 -38.60 -20.07
C ILE A 207 -46.15 -38.33 -19.77
N LEU A 208 -46.47 -37.20 -19.14
CA LEU A 208 -47.85 -36.79 -18.85
C LEU A 208 -48.65 -36.58 -20.14
N ALA A 209 -48.07 -35.88 -21.13
CA ALA A 209 -48.69 -35.69 -22.44
C ALA A 209 -48.91 -37.01 -23.19
N PHE A 210 -48.01 -38.00 -23.01
CA PHE A 210 -48.15 -39.34 -23.58
C PHE A 210 -49.29 -40.14 -22.91
N ILE A 211 -49.39 -40.08 -21.58
CA ILE A 211 -50.40 -40.83 -20.81
C ILE A 211 -51.80 -40.20 -20.91
N ASN A 212 -51.89 -38.87 -20.99
CA ASN A 212 -53.14 -38.14 -21.15
C ASN A 212 -53.11 -37.21 -22.39
N PRO A 213 -53.36 -37.75 -23.60
CA PRO A 213 -53.29 -36.98 -24.84
C PRO A 213 -54.36 -35.87 -24.98
N GLN A 214 -55.27 -35.75 -24.01
CA GLN A 214 -56.55 -35.01 -24.14
C GLN A 214 -56.63 -33.71 -23.33
N GLU A 215 -55.52 -33.18 -22.82
CA GLU A 215 -55.49 -31.76 -22.40
C GLU A 215 -54.77 -30.92 -23.46
N LYS A 216 -55.51 -30.56 -24.50
CA LYS A 216 -55.21 -29.44 -25.39
C LYS A 216 -56.37 -28.45 -25.37
#